data_AF-A0A6J7K4Q0-F1
#
_entry.id   AF-A0A6J7K4Q0-F1
#
_cell.length_a   1.000
_cell.length_b   1.000
_cell.length_c   1.000
_cell.angle_alpha   90.00
_cell.angle_beta   90.00
_cell.angle_gamma   90.00
#
_symmetry.space_group_name_H-M   'P 1'
#
loop_
_entity.id
_entity.type
_entity.pdbx_description
1 polymer ?
#
loop_
_entity_poly.entity_id
_entity_poly.type
_entity_poly.pdbx_seq_one_letter_code
_entity_poly.pdbx_strand_id
1 'polypeptide(L)'
;MVWDLFLDPQMVAVGKWEWDVVGPHVPFQPEIPLSNTAGWLFAGMGLMALLNLILPKERRKAGVNSTIPDLFLAWTLFSYVVGNLFFFDRPGVALFAGAAFTIWAVPYLFVISFGKPDLLK
;
A
#
# COMPACT_ATOMS: atom_id res chain seq x y z
N MET A 1 0.01 2.25 -4.94
CA MET A 1 0.06 0.82 -4.61
C MET A 1 1.23 0.56 -3.67
N VAL A 2 1.09 0.88 -2.37
CA VAL A 2 2.21 0.71 -1.41
C VAL A 2 2.40 -0.75 -0.98
N TRP A 3 1.33 -1.55 -1.09
CA TRP A 3 1.34 -2.99 -0.85
C TRP A 3 2.29 -3.76 -1.78
N ASP A 4 2.45 -3.27 -3.01
CA ASP A 4 3.34 -3.81 -4.05
C ASP A 4 4.79 -3.94 -3.56
N LEU A 5 5.23 -2.97 -2.73
CA LEU A 5 6.56 -2.98 -2.10
C LEU A 5 6.81 -4.21 -1.22
N PHE A 6 5.76 -4.91 -0.79
CA PHE A 6 5.90 -6.16 -0.06
C PHE A 6 5.73 -7.40 -0.94
N LEU A 7 4.82 -7.34 -1.92
CA LEU A 7 4.48 -8.48 -2.75
C LEU A 7 5.59 -8.81 -3.75
N ASP A 8 6.11 -7.80 -4.46
CA ASP A 8 7.08 -8.03 -5.53
C ASP A 8 8.32 -8.78 -5.03
N PRO A 9 8.94 -8.39 -3.90
CA PRO A 9 10.11 -9.08 -3.38
C PRO A 9 9.83 -10.55 -3.02
N GLN A 10 8.61 -10.87 -2.59
CA GLN A 10 8.20 -12.25 -2.32
C GLN A 10 8.10 -13.05 -3.60
N MET A 11 7.49 -12.48 -4.64
CA MET A 11 7.33 -13.13 -5.94
C MET A 11 8.67 -13.34 -6.65
N VAL A 12 9.62 -12.43 -6.46
CA VAL A 12 11.03 -12.62 -6.87
C VAL A 12 11.68 -13.74 -6.07
N ALA A 13 11.53 -13.73 -4.74
CA ALA A 13 12.15 -14.73 -3.87
C ALA A 13 11.69 -16.15 -4.19
N VAL A 14 10.43 -16.33 -4.59
CA VAL A 14 9.89 -17.64 -4.99
C VAL A 14 10.05 -17.94 -6.49
N GLY A 15 10.84 -17.15 -7.21
CA GLY A 15 11.15 -17.35 -8.63
C GLY A 15 9.94 -17.29 -9.55
N LYS A 16 8.91 -16.53 -9.16
CA LYS A 16 7.71 -16.34 -9.98
C LYS A 16 7.81 -15.12 -10.88
N TRP A 17 8.55 -14.10 -10.45
CA TRP A 17 8.81 -12.88 -11.23
C TRP A 17 10.32 -12.64 -11.36
N GLU A 18 10.72 -12.19 -12.54
CA GLU A 18 12.08 -11.83 -12.90
C GLU A 18 12.02 -10.71 -13.94
N TRP A 19 13.03 -9.84 -13.94
CA TRP A 19 13.16 -8.75 -14.88
C TRP A 19 14.56 -8.74 -15.49
N ASP A 20 14.64 -8.55 -16.81
CA ASP A 20 15.92 -8.45 -17.53
C ASP A 20 16.57 -7.06 -17.40
N VAL A 21 15.79 -6.04 -17.04
CA VAL A 21 16.22 -4.64 -17.04
C VAL A 21 16.84 -4.28 -15.70
N VAL A 22 18.14 -4.00 -15.70
CA VAL A 22 18.86 -3.44 -14.56
C VAL A 22 18.79 -1.91 -14.62
N GLY A 23 18.32 -1.28 -13.55
CA GLY A 23 18.15 0.17 -13.49
C GLY A 23 17.92 0.68 -12.07
N PRO A 24 17.52 1.95 -11.89
CA PRO A 24 17.10 2.46 -10.58
C PRO A 24 16.03 1.56 -9.98
N HIS A 25 16.06 1.40 -8.67
CA HIS A 25 15.14 0.53 -7.93
C HIS A 25 14.79 1.18 -6.58
N VAL A 26 13.73 0.69 -5.95
CA VAL A 26 13.40 1.09 -4.58
C VAL A 26 14.39 0.45 -3.58
N PRO A 27 14.62 1.05 -2.40
CA PRO A 27 15.50 0.47 -1.38
C PRO A 27 15.16 -0.98 -1.05
N PHE A 28 16.19 -1.81 -0.86
CA PHE A 28 16.09 -3.24 -0.50
C PHE A 28 15.42 -4.15 -1.55
N GLN A 29 15.30 -3.69 -2.80
CA GLN A 29 14.69 -4.44 -3.90
C GLN A 29 15.50 -4.27 -5.22
N PRO A 30 16.80 -4.61 -5.24
CA PRO A 30 17.65 -4.38 -6.41
C PRO A 30 17.22 -5.17 -7.65
N GLU A 31 16.42 -6.23 -7.48
CA GLU A 31 15.95 -7.10 -8.56
C GLU A 31 14.74 -6.53 -9.31
N ILE A 32 14.12 -5.46 -8.77
CA ILE A 32 12.85 -4.94 -9.28
C ILE A 32 13.08 -3.53 -9.83
N PRO A 33 12.85 -3.29 -11.12
CA PRO A 33 13.06 -1.97 -11.70
C PRO A 33 12.05 -0.95 -11.15
N LEU A 34 12.50 0.28 -10.92
CA LEU A 34 11.67 1.38 -10.41
C LEU A 34 10.44 1.64 -11.29
N SER A 35 10.51 1.32 -12.58
CA SER A 35 9.39 1.40 -13.51
C SER A 35 8.20 0.51 -13.11
N ASN A 36 8.44 -0.63 -12.44
CA ASN A 36 7.37 -1.51 -11.95
C ASN A 36 6.57 -0.79 -10.85
N THR A 37 7.24 -0.34 -9.79
CA THR A 37 6.61 0.39 -8.69
C THR A 37 5.92 1.66 -9.18
N ALA A 38 6.55 2.41 -10.09
CA ALA A 38 5.94 3.60 -10.69
C ALA A 38 4.70 3.23 -11.53
N GLY A 39 4.77 2.17 -12.32
CA GLY A 39 3.67 1.64 -13.11
C GLY A 39 2.45 1.32 -12.25
N TRP A 40 2.63 0.59 -11.16
CA TRP A 40 1.55 0.27 -10.22
C TRP A 40 0.99 1.50 -9.50
N LEU A 41 1.84 2.48 -9.16
CA LEU A 41 1.36 3.74 -8.61
C LEU A 41 0.46 4.48 -9.60
N PHE A 42 0.92 4.69 -10.84
CA PHE A 42 0.16 5.42 -11.85
C PHE A 42 -1.08 4.67 -12.32
N ALA A 43 -1.01 3.34 -12.45
CA ALA A 43 -2.17 2.51 -12.74
C ALA A 43 -3.22 2.64 -11.63
N GLY A 44 -2.81 2.58 -10.36
CA GLY A 44 -3.70 2.79 -9.23
C GLY A 44 -4.33 4.19 -9.21
N MET A 45 -3.54 5.23 -9.44
CA MET A 45 -4.04 6.61 -9.54
C MET A 45 -5.02 6.77 -10.71
N GLY A 46 -4.69 6.22 -11.88
CA GLY A 46 -5.55 6.24 -13.06
C GLY A 46 -6.87 5.51 -12.82
N LEU A 47 -6.82 4.30 -12.22
CA LEU A 47 -8.00 3.55 -11.84
C LEU A 47 -8.88 4.34 -10.87
N MET A 48 -8.29 4.91 -9.81
CA MET A 48 -9.05 5.71 -8.84
C MET A 48 -9.65 6.97 -9.46
N ALA A 49 -8.93 7.64 -10.37
CA ALA A 49 -9.42 8.79 -11.11
C ALA A 49 -10.62 8.41 -12.00
N LEU A 50 -10.52 7.30 -12.74
CA LEU A 50 -11.61 6.79 -13.57
C LEU A 50 -12.83 6.41 -12.73
N LEU A 51 -12.64 5.69 -11.62
CA LEU A 51 -13.73 5.35 -10.71
C LEU A 51 -14.39 6.61 -10.12
N ASN A 52 -13.61 7.62 -9.74
CA ASN A 52 -14.15 8.89 -9.24
C ASN A 52 -14.94 9.67 -10.30
N LEU A 53 -14.62 9.50 -11.59
CA LEU A 53 -15.35 10.13 -12.70
C LEU A 53 -16.65 9.39 -13.05
N ILE A 54 -16.64 8.07 -13.04
CA ILE A 54 -17.72 7.23 -13.59
C ILE A 54 -18.72 6.80 -12.50
N LEU A 55 -18.27 6.59 -11.25
CA LEU A 55 -19.15 6.11 -10.20
C LEU A 55 -20.13 7.20 -9.72
N PRO A 56 -21.39 6.85 -9.44
CA PRO A 56 -22.35 7.77 -8.85
C PRO A 56 -21.86 8.33 -7.51
N LYS A 57 -21.94 9.65 -7.36
CA LYS A 57 -21.60 10.35 -6.11
C LYS A 57 -22.78 10.30 -5.15
N GLU A 58 -22.96 9.18 -4.46
CA GLU A 58 -23.98 9.07 -3.41
C GLU A 58 -23.52 9.75 -2.12
N ARG A 59 -24.26 10.77 -1.66
CA ARG A 59 -24.15 11.24 -0.27
C ARG A 59 -24.86 10.23 0.63
N ARG A 60 -24.10 9.36 1.29
CA ARG A 60 -24.66 8.47 2.32
C ARG A 60 -25.15 9.30 3.50
N LYS A 61 -26.39 9.05 3.93
CA LYS A 61 -27.02 9.70 5.10
C LYS A 61 -26.53 9.15 6.44
N ALA A 62 -25.91 7.97 6.45
CA ALA A 62 -25.35 7.31 7.63
C ALA A 62 -23.84 7.09 7.47
N GLY A 63 -23.12 7.03 8.60
CA GLY A 63 -21.69 6.71 8.64
C GLY A 63 -21.41 5.34 8.02
N VAL A 64 -20.27 5.22 7.33
CA VAL A 64 -19.81 3.95 6.77
C VAL A 64 -19.22 3.11 7.90
N ASN A 65 -19.72 1.89 8.10
CA ASN A 65 -19.02 0.92 8.95
C ASN A 65 -17.71 0.53 8.26
N SER A 66 -16.58 0.94 8.83
CA SER A 66 -15.23 0.68 8.30
C SER A 66 -14.53 -0.50 8.97
N THR A 67 -15.14 -1.17 9.95
CA THR A 67 -14.46 -2.19 10.77
C THR A 67 -13.81 -3.29 9.92
N ILE A 68 -14.48 -3.76 8.87
CA ILE A 68 -13.93 -4.80 7.99
C ILE A 68 -12.71 -4.25 7.21
N PRO A 69 -12.83 -3.14 6.45
CA PRO A 69 -11.66 -2.49 5.84
C PRO A 69 -10.51 -2.20 6.82
N ASP A 70 -10.82 -1.74 8.03
CA ASP A 70 -9.84 -1.42 9.07
C ASP A 70 -9.05 -2.66 9.50
N LEU A 71 -9.76 -3.76 9.76
CA LEU A 71 -9.14 -5.03 10.11
C LEU A 71 -8.26 -5.55 8.99
N PHE A 72 -8.71 -5.49 7.74
CA PHE A 72 -7.89 -5.92 6.60
C PHE A 72 -6.67 -5.02 6.38
N LEU A 73 -6.81 -3.71 6.54
CA LEU A 73 -5.69 -2.76 6.41
C LEU A 73 -4.63 -3.02 7.50
N ALA A 74 -5.07 -3.16 8.76
CA ALA A 74 -4.21 -3.47 9.88
C ALA A 74 -3.54 -4.84 9.74
N TRP A 75 -4.31 -5.86 9.35
CA TRP A 75 -3.79 -7.21 9.11
C TRP A 75 -2.78 -7.22 7.97
N THR A 76 -3.02 -6.47 6.89
CA THR A 76 -2.07 -6.36 5.77
C THR A 76 -0.76 -5.78 6.28
N LEU A 77 -0.78 -4.63 6.95
CA LEU A 77 0.45 -4.04 7.49
C LEU A 77 1.17 -4.98 8.46
N PHE A 78 0.43 -5.55 9.42
CA PHE A 78 0.99 -6.45 10.43
C PHE A 78 1.61 -7.71 9.80
N SER A 79 0.84 -8.45 8.99
CA SER A 79 1.27 -9.71 8.40
C SER A 79 2.45 -9.54 7.46
N TYR A 80 2.52 -8.45 6.68
CA TYR A 80 3.65 -8.20 5.79
C TYR A 80 4.91 -7.76 6.54
N VAL A 81 4.78 -6.94 7.59
CA VAL A 81 5.95 -6.57 8.42
C VAL A 81 6.49 -7.79 9.15
N VAL A 82 5.62 -8.55 9.84
CA VAL A 82 6.01 -9.75 10.57
C VAL A 82 6.54 -10.83 9.61
N GLY A 83 5.87 -11.06 8.49
CA GLY A 83 6.29 -11.98 7.44
C GLY A 83 7.71 -11.69 6.95
N ASN A 84 7.98 -10.44 6.55
CA ASN A 84 9.29 -10.06 6.02
C ASN A 84 10.39 -10.03 7.10
N LEU A 85 10.06 -9.76 8.37
CA LEU A 85 11.03 -9.78 9.47
C LEU A 85 11.44 -11.19 9.89
N PHE A 86 10.49 -12.13 9.94
CA PHE A 86 10.70 -13.42 10.60
C PHE A 86 10.67 -14.63 9.67
N PHE A 87 10.09 -14.51 8.47
CA PHE A 87 9.84 -15.66 7.60
C PHE A 87 10.43 -15.54 6.19
N PHE A 88 10.62 -14.33 5.68
CA PHE A 88 11.05 -14.12 4.29
C PHE A 88 12.47 -13.56 4.14
N ASP A 89 13.25 -13.47 5.23
CA ASP A 89 14.63 -12.99 5.24
C ASP A 89 14.83 -11.61 4.58
N ARG A 90 13.82 -10.72 4.69
CA ARG A 90 13.82 -9.39 4.07
C ARG A 90 13.53 -8.28 5.09
N PRO A 91 14.35 -8.14 6.15
CA PRO A 91 14.11 -7.12 7.18
C PRO A 91 14.15 -5.69 6.65
N GLY A 92 14.99 -5.42 5.64
CA GLY A 92 15.03 -4.11 4.97
C GLY A 92 13.71 -3.75 4.29
N VAL A 93 13.09 -4.71 3.59
CA VAL A 93 11.76 -4.53 2.98
C VAL A 93 10.71 -4.32 4.08
N ALA A 94 10.75 -5.10 5.16
CA ALA A 94 9.80 -4.96 6.26
C ALA A 94 9.78 -3.53 6.84
N LEU A 95 10.95 -2.97 7.11
CA LEU A 95 11.08 -1.63 7.68
C LEU A 95 10.71 -0.54 6.66
N PHE A 96 11.25 -0.62 5.45
CA PHE A 96 11.02 0.39 4.42
C PHE A 96 9.56 0.43 3.95
N ALA A 97 9.02 -0.71 3.53
CA ALA A 97 7.65 -0.81 3.05
C ALA A 97 6.66 -0.60 4.20
N GLY A 98 6.97 -1.08 5.42
CA GLY A 98 6.16 -0.83 6.62
C GLY A 98 6.06 0.66 6.96
N ALA A 99 7.17 1.39 6.91
CA ALA A 99 7.18 2.83 7.12
C ALA A 99 6.40 3.56 6.02
N ALA A 100 6.65 3.24 4.74
CA ALA A 100 5.94 3.85 3.61
C ALA A 100 4.42 3.62 3.69
N PHE A 101 4.00 2.40 4.03
CA PHE A 101 2.59 2.04 4.20
C PHE A 101 1.96 2.81 5.36
N THR A 102 2.64 2.86 6.50
CA THR A 102 2.15 3.59 7.69
C THR A 102 2.00 5.07 7.39
N ILE A 103 3.01 5.70 6.78
CA ILE A 103 2.96 7.11 6.36
C ILE A 103 1.76 7.36 5.45
N TRP A 104 1.53 6.47 4.48
CA TRP A 104 0.40 6.61 3.56
C TRP A 104 -0.95 6.44 4.28
N ALA A 105 -1.02 5.59 5.30
CA ALA A 105 -2.22 5.38 6.11
C ALA A 105 -2.49 6.53 7.11
N VAL A 106 -1.53 7.40 7.41
CA VAL A 106 -1.67 8.48 8.42
C VAL A 106 -2.93 9.33 8.22
N PRO A 107 -3.25 9.86 7.02
CA PRO A 107 -4.44 10.70 6.85
C PRO A 107 -5.74 9.94 7.18
N TYR A 108 -5.79 8.65 6.85
CA TYR A 108 -6.91 7.79 7.18
C TYR A 108 -7.04 7.58 8.69
N LEU A 109 -5.94 7.18 9.33
CA LEU A 109 -5.87 6.97 10.78
C LEU A 109 -6.23 8.24 11.57
N PHE A 110 -5.81 9.40 11.07
CA PHE A 110 -6.17 10.70 11.65
C PHE A 110 -7.69 10.92 11.60
N VAL A 111 -8.32 10.73 10.44
CA VAL A 111 -9.76 10.96 10.26
C VAL A 111 -10.61 10.03 11.12
N ILE A 112 -10.23 8.76 11.27
CA ILE A 112 -10.99 7.82 12.11
C ILE A 112 -10.78 8.08 13.62
N SER A 113 -9.63 8.62 14.01
CA SER A 113 -9.30 8.87 15.42
C SER A 113 -9.85 10.21 15.93
N PHE A 114 -9.82 11.26 15.09
CA PHE A 114 -10.12 12.63 15.51
C PHE A 114 -11.31 13.26 14.76
N GLY A 115 -11.88 12.57 13.77
CA GLY A 115 -12.89 13.13 12.88
C GLY A 115 -12.28 14.00 11.77
N LYS A 116 -13.13 14.51 10.87
CA LYS A 116 -12.66 15.43 9.82
C LYS A 116 -12.29 16.78 10.44
N PRO A 117 -11.11 17.35 10.13
CA PRO A 117 -10.69 18.63 10.69
C PRO A 117 -11.68 19.78 10.40
N ASP A 118 -12.41 19.70 9.28
CA ASP A 118 -13.40 20.69 8.86
C ASP A 118 -14.66 20.75 9.76
N LEU A 119 -14.85 19.77 10.65
CA LEU A 119 -15.98 19.67 11.59
C LEU A 119 -15.63 20.14 13.01
N LEU A 120 -14.39 20.59 13.25
CA LEU A 120 -13.92 21.08 14.56
C LEU A 120 -14.10 22.60 14.75
N LYS A 121 -15.13 23.19 14.14
CA LYS A 121 -15.51 24.60 14.36
C LYS A 121 -16.43 24.75 15.56
#